data_AF-A0A937TP47-F1
#
_entry.id   AF-A0A937TP47-F1
#
_cell.length_a   1.000
_cell.length_b   1.000
_cell.length_c   1.000
_cell.angle_alpha   90.00
_cell.angle_beta   90.00
_cell.angle_gamma   90.00
#
_symmetry.space_group_name_H-M   'P 1'
#
loop_
_entity.id
_entity.type
_entity.pdbx_description
1 polymer ?
#
loop_
_entity_poly.entity_id
_entity_poly.type
_entity_poly.pdbx_seq_one_letter_code
_entity_poly.pdbx_strand_id
1 'polypeptide(L)' 'MTELQLYTKIIELPEDIKKKVSDFIDFLLSREKKKKKAKRPVFGCAAGQIRMSDDFDAPLGDFNDYMP' A
#
# COMPACT_ATOMS: atom_id res chain seq x y z
N MET A 1 -10.52 21.90 -15.58
CA MET A 1 -11.39 22.55 -14.58
C MET A 1 -10.49 23.25 -13.58
N THR A 2 -10.72 24.53 -13.34
CA THR A 2 -10.07 25.24 -12.22
C THR A 2 -10.84 24.99 -10.93
N GLU A 3 -10.19 25.12 -9.77
CA GLU A 3 -10.81 24.91 -8.46
C GLU A 3 -12.04 25.81 -8.25
N LEU A 4 -11.96 27.05 -8.73
CA LEU A 4 -13.06 28.01 -8.70
C LEU A 4 -14.29 27.54 -9.48
N GLN A 5 -14.11 26.95 -10.67
CA GLN A 5 -15.21 26.43 -11.49
C GLN A 5 -15.90 25.21 -10.86
N LEU A 6 -15.18 24.45 -10.01
CA LEU A 6 -15.76 23.33 -9.29
C LEU A 6 -16.60 23.84 -8.10
N TYR A 7 -16.08 24.83 -7.37
CA TYR A 7 -16.75 25.42 -6.21
C TYR A 7 -18.07 26.07 -6.59
N THR A 8 -18.11 26.84 -7.69
CA THR A 8 -19.36 27.46 -8.18
C THR A 8 -20.42 26.41 -8.50
N LYS A 9 -20.04 25.34 -9.20
CA LYS A 9 -20.94 24.23 -9.51
C LYS A 9 -21.46 23.50 -8.27
N ILE A 10 -20.67 23.42 -7.19
CA ILE A 10 -21.11 22.78 -5.94
C ILE A 10 -22.12 23.66 -5.19
N ILE A 11 -21.97 24.98 -5.25
CA ILE A 11 -22.91 25.93 -4.62
C ILE A 11 -24.27 25.93 -5.33
N GLU A 12 -24.26 25.84 -6.66
CA GLU A 12 -25.48 25.81 -7.49
C GLU A 12 -26.35 24.57 -7.27
N LEU A 13 -25.82 23.55 -6.60
CA LEU A 13 -26.55 22.31 -6.34
C LEU A 13 -27.56 22.45 -5.20
N PRO A 14 -28.72 21.78 -5.31
CA PRO A 14 -29.63 21.57 -4.20
C PRO A 14 -29.00 20.83 -3.01
N GLU A 15 -29.52 21.08 -1.80
CA GLU A 15 -28.98 20.56 -0.54
C GLU A 15 -28.94 19.02 -0.47
N ASP A 16 -29.89 18.35 -1.12
CA ASP A 16 -29.94 16.89 -1.22
C ASP A 16 -28.82 16.32 -2.09
N ILE A 17 -28.42 17.05 -3.14
CA ILE A 17 -27.35 16.64 -4.04
C ILE A 17 -25.99 16.94 -3.42
N LYS A 18 -25.84 18.04 -2.67
CA LYS A 18 -24.60 18.35 -1.93
C LYS A 18 -24.18 17.21 -1.00
N LYS A 19 -25.13 16.57 -0.31
CA LYS A 19 -24.86 15.38 0.52
C LYS A 19 -24.27 14.23 -0.30
N LYS A 20 -24.88 13.91 -1.44
CA LYS A 20 -24.38 12.87 -2.36
C LYS A 20 -22.99 13.19 -2.90
N VAL A 21 -22.70 14.46 -3.18
CA VAL A 21 -21.38 14.91 -3.63
C VAL A 21 -20.35 14.75 -2.52
N SER A 22 -20.69 15.12 -1.27
CA SER A 22 -19.82 14.89 -0.11
C SER A 22 -19.49 13.40 0.06
N ASP A 23 -20.51 12.54 0.04
CA ASP A 23 -20.33 11.09 0.15
C ASP A 23 -19.47 10.53 -0.99
N PHE A 24 -19.60 11.09 -2.20
CA PHE A 24 -18.80 10.69 -3.35
C PHE A 24 -17.33 11.13 -3.23
N ILE A 25 -17.09 12.34 -2.71
CA ILE A 25 -15.72 12.82 -2.42
C ILE A 25 -15.07 11.91 -1.37
N ASP A 26 -15.79 11.58 -0.29
CA ASP A 26 -15.31 10.66 0.74
C ASP A 26 -15.04 9.27 0.18
N PHE A 27 -15.91 8.77 -0.70
CA PHE A 27 -15.70 7.52 -1.42
C PHE A 27 -14.41 7.54 -2.25
N LEU A 28 -14.17 8.59 -3.04
CA LEU A 28 -12.96 8.74 -3.86
C LEU A 28 -11.69 8.79 -2.98
N LEU A 29 -11.72 9.57 -1.89
CA LEU A 29 -10.62 9.65 -0.92
C LEU A 29 -10.36 8.31 -0.24
N SER A 30 -11.40 7.55 0.09
CA SER A 30 -11.28 6.21 0.69
C SER A 30 -10.66 5.19 -0.26
N ARG A 31 -10.98 5.28 -1.56
CA ARG A 31 -10.45 4.39 -2.60
C ARG A 31 -8.96 4.59 -2.83
N GLU A 32 -8.51 5.84 -2.84
CA GLU A 32 -7.09 6.18 -2.94
C GLU A 32 -6.28 5.69 -1.73
N LYS A 33 -6.86 5.78 -0.51
CA LYS A 33 -6.24 5.23 0.70
C LYS A 33 -6.11 3.70 0.66
N LYS A 34 -7.08 2.98 0.05
CA LYS A 34 -7.06 1.51 -0.05
C LYS A 34 -5.96 0.98 -0.98
N LYS A 35 -5.58 1.73 -2.03
CA LYS A 35 -4.51 1.31 -2.96
C LYS A 35 -3.11 1.28 -2.33
N LYS A 36 -2.90 1.94 -1.19
CA LYS A 36 -1.57 2.11 -0.56
C LYS A 36 -1.23 1.06 0.51
N LYS A 37 -2.10 0.09 0.78
CA LYS A 37 -1.71 -1.00 1.70
C LYS A 37 -0.82 -1.96 0.92
N ALA A 38 0.50 -1.79 1.04
CA ALA A 38 1.47 -2.78 0.60
C ALA A 38 1.04 -4.15 1.14
N LYS A 39 0.98 -5.16 0.26
CA LYS A 39 0.62 -6.52 0.67
C LYS A 39 1.63 -6.96 1.72
N ARG A 40 1.17 -7.15 2.96
CA ARG A 40 2.01 -7.70 4.02
C ARG A 40 2.27 -9.18 3.68
N PRO A 41 3.53 -9.64 3.69
CA PRO A 41 3.82 -11.05 3.49
C PRO A 41 3.10 -11.86 4.58
N VAL A 42 2.49 -12.97 4.16
CA VAL A 42 1.83 -13.92 5.06
C VAL A 42 2.74 -15.13 5.27
N PHE A 43 2.57 -15.82 6.40
CA PHE A 43 3.34 -17.02 6.68
C PHE A 43 3.27 -18.01 5.50
N GLY A 44 4.42 -18.51 5.07
CA GLY A 44 4.52 -19.43 3.94
C GLY A 44 4.43 -18.81 2.54
N CYS A 45 4.36 -17.47 2.39
CA CYS A 45 4.26 -16.84 1.07
C CYS A 45 5.45 -17.10 0.13
N ALA A 46 6.58 -17.56 0.68
CA ALA A 46 7.79 -17.93 -0.06
C ALA A 46 8.15 -19.43 0.08
N ALA A 47 7.22 -20.26 0.54
CA ALA A 47 7.46 -21.70 0.69
C ALA A 47 7.81 -22.32 -0.67
N GLY A 48 8.90 -23.07 -0.74
CA GLY A 48 9.40 -23.68 -1.98
C GLY A 48 10.08 -22.72 -2.97
N GLN A 49 10.14 -21.42 -2.68
CA GLN A 49 10.85 -20.44 -3.52
C GLN A 49 12.33 -20.30 -3.15
N ILE A 50 12.73 -20.78 -1.98
CA ILE A 50 14.10 -20.72 -1.47
C ILE A 50 14.67 -22.13 -1.48
N ARG A 51 15.79 -22.32 -2.17
CA ARG A 51 16.58 -23.55 -2.11
C ARG A 51 17.80 -23.28 -1.23
N MET A 52 17.90 -24.02 -0.12
CA MET A 52 19.09 -24.03 0.72
C MET A 52 20.15 -24.91 0.06
N SER A 53 21.39 -24.45 0.06
CA SER A 53 22.53 -25.25 -0.38
C SER A 53 22.90 -26.25 0.70
N ASP A 54 23.50 -27.38 0.30
CA ASP A 54 23.89 -28.46 1.24
C ASP A 54 25.01 -28.01 2.21
N ASP A 55 25.72 -26.93 1.88
CA ASP A 55 26.79 -26.30 2.66
C ASP A 55 26.34 -25.04 3.43
N PHE A 56 25.04 -24.81 3.60
CA PHE A 56 24.53 -23.60 4.28
C PHE A 56 25.08 -23.42 5.70
N ASP A 57 25.26 -24.52 6.43
CA ASP A 57 25.81 -24.51 7.79
C ASP A 57 27.35 -24.50 7.82
N ALA A 58 28.02 -24.51 6.66
CA ALA A 58 29.47 -24.49 6.60
C ALA A 58 30.03 -23.14 7.07
N PRO A 59 31.20 -23.14 7.75
CA PRO A 59 31.84 -21.90 8.18
C PRO A 59 32.20 -21.05 6.97
N LEU A 60 31.85 -19.76 7.04
CA LEU A 60 32.29 -18.78 6.06
C LEU A 60 33.76 -18.47 6.31
N GLY A 61 34.62 -18.68 5.33
CA GLY A 61 36.08 -18.48 5.48
C GLY A 61 36.46 -17.07 5.96
N ASP A 62 35.67 -16.07 5.59
CA ASP A 62 35.83 -14.68 6.01
C ASP A 62 35.62 -14.45 7.53
N PHE A 63 35.08 -15.44 8.24
CA PHE A 63 34.82 -15.38 9.68
C PHE A 63 35.81 -16.21 10.50
N ASN A 64 36.80 -16.86 9.87
CA ASN A 64 37.79 -17.69 10.56
C ASN A 64 38.58 -16.92 11.63
N ASP A 65 38.88 -15.63 11.38
CA ASP A 65 39.59 -14.76 12.32
C ASP A 65 38.80 -14.46 13.61
N TYR A 66 37.51 -14.80 13.64
CA TYR A 66 36.59 -14.58 14.76
C TYR A 66 36.17 -15.89 15.46
N MET A 67 36.61 -17.05 14.98
CA MET A 67 36.38 -18.33 15.66
C MET A 67 37.56 -18.62 16.62
N PRO A 68 37.30 -18.79 17.94
CA PRO A 68 38.33 -19.02 18.95
C PRO A 68 38.99 -20.41 18.88
#